data_AF-A0A955ATS6-F1
#
_entry.id   AF-A0A955ATS6-F1
#
_cell.length_a   1.000
_cell.length_b   1.000
_cell.length_c   1.000
_cell.angle_alpha   90.00
_cell.angle_beta   90.00
_cell.angle_gamma   90.00
#
_symmetry.space_group_name_H-M   'P 1'
#
loop_
_entity.id
_entity.type
_entity.pdbx_description
1 polymer ?
#
loop_
_entity_poly.entity_id
_entity_poly.type
_entity_poly.pdbx_seq_one_letter_code
_entity_poly.pdbx_strand_id
1 'polypeptide(L)'
;IVLQCRGHLITEGMHAQYDLFKRWATVKRYTLEERLGRRFILFGEWVYARHSILYRQLTHYFFEFDIFDKEAAAFLDLQQRLSLLEDTGIETVPIIYRGAIARADLERFIGPSHFDSQFENPTTNRIDNLMEGLYLRTESSGVVTGRAKWVRLEFVEKIKQSTHWQHQVMVPNELADDVDIWA
;
A
#
# COMPACT_ATOMS: atom_id res chain seq x y z
N ILE A 1 6.51 12.62 -14.85
CA ILE A 1 6.07 11.37 -14.16
C ILE A 1 4.97 10.66 -14.96
N VAL A 2 4.97 9.32 -14.97
CA VAL A 2 3.91 8.46 -15.53
C VAL A 2 3.23 7.71 -14.39
N LEU A 3 1.90 7.70 -14.34
CA LEU A 3 1.12 7.02 -13.31
C LEU A 3 0.44 5.77 -13.88
N GLN A 4 0.42 4.68 -13.11
CA GLN A 4 -0.19 3.41 -13.51
C GLN A 4 -1.02 2.78 -12.38
N CYS A 5 -2.08 2.07 -12.75
CA CYS A 5 -2.79 1.15 -11.86
C CYS A 5 -2.88 -0.24 -12.52
N ARG A 6 -2.42 -1.29 -11.83
CA ARG A 6 -2.51 -2.70 -12.27
C ARG A 6 -2.18 -2.91 -13.77
N GLY A 7 -1.08 -2.31 -14.24
CA GLY A 7 -0.61 -2.43 -15.63
C GLY A 7 -1.23 -1.48 -16.66
N HIS A 8 -2.12 -0.59 -16.24
CA HIS A 8 -2.75 0.41 -17.12
C HIS A 8 -2.28 1.81 -16.77
N LEU A 9 -2.05 2.65 -17.77
CA LEU A 9 -1.79 4.08 -17.56
C LEU A 9 -3.02 4.75 -16.96
N ILE A 10 -2.80 5.58 -15.95
CA ILE A 10 -3.87 6.40 -15.37
C ILE A 10 -4.08 7.61 -16.29
N THR A 11 -5.24 7.64 -16.95
CA THR A 11 -5.64 8.71 -17.88
C THR A 11 -6.85 9.49 -17.37
N GLU A 12 -7.25 10.52 -18.10
CA GLU A 12 -8.53 11.20 -17.89
C GLU A 12 -9.71 10.24 -18.10
N GLY A 13 -10.82 10.49 -17.39
CA GLY A 13 -12.04 9.67 -17.45
C GLY A 13 -12.01 8.36 -16.66
N MET A 14 -10.88 8.02 -16.02
CA MET A 14 -10.82 6.88 -15.09
C MET A 14 -11.55 7.17 -13.77
N HIS A 15 -11.73 6.13 -12.96
CA HIS A 15 -12.42 6.20 -11.66
C HIS A 15 -11.95 7.38 -10.80
N ALA A 16 -12.90 8.11 -10.18
CA ALA A 16 -12.66 9.38 -9.48
C ALA A 16 -11.62 9.30 -8.35
N GLN A 17 -11.36 8.11 -7.81
CA GLN A 17 -10.30 7.90 -6.82
C GLN A 17 -8.91 8.37 -7.30
N TYR A 18 -8.67 8.35 -8.61
CA TYR A 18 -7.38 8.73 -9.19
C TYR A 18 -7.24 10.25 -9.37
N ASP A 19 -8.32 11.03 -9.21
CA ASP A 19 -8.22 12.49 -9.35
C ASP A 19 -7.42 13.12 -8.21
N LEU A 20 -7.59 12.61 -6.98
CA LEU A 20 -6.74 13.02 -5.86
C LEU A 20 -5.30 12.52 -6.05
N PHE A 21 -5.13 11.28 -6.52
CA PHE A 21 -3.79 10.71 -6.78
C PHE A 21 -3.00 11.52 -7.83
N LYS A 22 -3.64 11.94 -8.93
CA LYS A 22 -3.05 12.81 -9.96
C LYS A 22 -2.61 14.16 -9.40
N ARG A 23 -3.42 14.77 -8.53
CA ARG A 23 -3.08 16.03 -7.85
C ARG A 23 -1.88 15.84 -6.93
N TRP A 24 -1.90 14.81 -6.10
CA TRP A 24 -0.80 14.47 -5.20
C TRP A 24 0.52 14.26 -5.95
N ALA A 25 0.50 13.45 -7.00
CA ALA A 25 1.68 13.21 -7.84
C ALA A 25 2.17 14.48 -8.56
N THR A 26 1.30 15.45 -8.80
CA THR A 26 1.69 16.75 -9.37
C THR A 26 2.42 17.61 -8.34
N VAL A 27 1.94 17.67 -7.10
CA VAL A 27 2.61 18.37 -6.00
C VAL A 27 3.98 17.74 -5.71
N LYS A 28 4.03 16.40 -5.60
CA LYS A 28 5.27 15.64 -5.35
C LYS A 28 6.18 15.50 -6.57
N ARG A 29 5.87 16.15 -7.70
CA ARG A 29 6.56 15.92 -8.97
C ARG A 29 8.08 16.11 -8.85
N TYR A 30 8.50 17.25 -8.29
CA TYR A 30 9.92 17.58 -8.20
C TYR A 30 10.67 16.61 -7.29
N THR A 31 10.10 16.29 -6.12
CA THR A 31 10.64 15.30 -5.18
C THR A 31 10.81 13.93 -5.83
N LEU A 32 9.77 13.46 -6.54
CA LEU A 32 9.79 12.16 -7.21
C LEU A 32 10.77 12.14 -8.39
N GLU A 33 10.86 13.21 -9.16
CA GLU A 33 11.80 13.32 -10.29
C GLU A 33 13.26 13.39 -9.80
N GLU A 34 13.52 14.10 -8.71
CA GLU A 34 14.84 14.17 -8.07
C GLU A 34 15.27 12.81 -7.52
N ARG A 35 14.42 12.13 -6.75
CA ARG A 35 14.76 10.87 -6.09
C ARG A 35 14.75 9.66 -7.02
N LEU A 36 13.72 9.52 -7.86
CA LEU A 36 13.55 8.32 -8.70
C LEU A 36 14.29 8.43 -10.04
N GLY A 37 14.36 9.65 -10.58
CA GLY A 37 14.91 9.94 -11.89
C GLY A 37 14.34 9.03 -12.99
N ARG A 38 15.22 8.60 -13.90
CA ARG A 38 14.88 7.64 -14.96
C ARG A 38 15.17 6.19 -14.57
N ARG A 39 15.65 5.92 -13.36
CA ARG A 39 16.14 4.59 -12.94
C ARG A 39 15.09 3.80 -12.18
N PHE A 40 14.38 4.44 -11.26
CA PHE A 40 13.50 3.74 -10.33
C PHE A 40 12.02 3.77 -10.76
N ILE A 41 11.29 2.71 -10.41
CA ILE A 41 9.82 2.66 -10.45
C ILE A 41 9.34 2.49 -9.01
N LEU A 42 8.54 3.44 -8.54
CA LEU A 42 7.94 3.44 -7.22
C LEU A 42 6.60 2.69 -7.25
N PHE A 43 6.45 1.66 -6.41
CA PHE A 43 5.21 0.92 -6.20
C PHE A 43 4.65 1.24 -4.82
N GLY A 44 3.35 1.47 -4.75
CA GLY A 44 2.66 1.71 -3.50
C GLY A 44 1.17 1.40 -3.60
N GLU A 45 0.53 1.34 -2.45
CA GLU A 45 -0.91 1.19 -2.33
C GLU A 45 -1.55 2.57 -2.16
N TRP A 46 -2.48 2.90 -3.07
CA TRP A 46 -3.31 4.10 -2.97
C TRP A 46 -4.63 3.75 -2.28
N VAL A 47 -4.71 4.06 -0.99
CA VAL A 47 -5.82 3.69 -0.10
C VAL A 47 -6.81 4.82 0.13
N TYR A 48 -6.96 5.76 -0.82
CA TYR A 48 -7.97 6.82 -0.70
C TYR A 48 -9.40 6.27 -0.70
N ALA A 49 -9.69 5.31 -1.57
CA ALA A 49 -11.01 4.66 -1.61
C ALA A 49 -11.04 3.42 -0.71
N ARG A 50 -12.11 3.28 0.08
CA ARG A 50 -12.47 2.04 0.74
C ARG A 50 -12.78 0.98 -0.32
N HIS A 51 -11.97 -0.07 -0.36
CA HIS A 51 -12.27 -1.26 -1.17
C HIS A 51 -12.98 -2.35 -0.34
N SER A 52 -12.43 -2.71 0.82
CA SER A 52 -13.01 -3.76 1.68
C SER A 52 -12.84 -3.45 3.16
N ILE A 53 -11.72 -2.83 3.52
CA ILE A 53 -11.45 -2.30 4.86
C ILE A 53 -11.63 -0.78 4.80
N LEU A 54 -12.39 -0.24 5.75
CA LEU A 54 -12.44 1.19 6.03
C LEU A 54 -11.30 1.52 7.00
N TYR A 55 -10.45 2.47 6.66
CA TYR A 55 -9.44 3.02 7.56
C TYR A 55 -9.87 4.41 8.01
N ARG A 56 -9.64 4.72 9.29
CA ARG A 56 -10.10 5.98 9.91
C ARG A 56 -8.98 6.89 10.40
N GLN A 57 -7.76 6.36 10.52
CA GLN A 57 -6.61 7.09 11.03
C GLN A 57 -5.37 6.85 10.16
N LEU A 58 -5.52 7.01 8.85
CA LEU A 58 -4.38 6.92 7.93
C LEU A 58 -3.43 8.09 8.11
N THR A 59 -2.13 7.82 8.12
CA THR A 59 -1.06 8.84 8.15
C THR A 59 -0.78 9.41 6.75
N HIS A 60 -1.15 8.68 5.71
CA HIS A 60 -1.12 9.14 4.32
C HIS A 60 -2.08 8.29 3.47
N TYR A 61 -2.39 8.69 2.23
CA TYR A 61 -3.18 7.85 1.31
C TYR A 61 -2.34 6.95 0.39
N PHE A 62 -1.05 7.22 0.30
CA PHE A 62 -0.10 6.46 -0.51
C PHE A 62 0.97 5.85 0.40
N PHE A 63 1.07 4.52 0.40
CA PHE A 63 2.12 3.80 1.12
C PHE A 63 2.98 3.04 0.11
N GLU A 64 4.26 3.38 0.05
CA GLU A 64 5.26 2.67 -0.72
C GLU A 64 5.45 1.26 -0.16
N PHE A 65 5.54 0.26 -1.05
CA PHE A 65 5.86 -1.11 -0.65
C PHE A 65 6.93 -1.77 -1.53
N ASP A 66 7.28 -1.20 -2.68
CA ASP A 66 8.41 -1.69 -3.48
C ASP A 66 9.02 -0.59 -4.35
N ILE A 67 10.30 -0.71 -4.64
CA ILE A 67 10.98 0.11 -5.64
C ILE A 67 11.77 -0.81 -6.57
N PHE A 68 11.48 -0.73 -7.86
CA PHE A 68 12.20 -1.48 -8.89
C PHE A 68 13.30 -0.62 -9.51
N ASP A 69 14.53 -1.14 -9.50
CA ASP A 69 15.66 -0.57 -10.19
C ASP A 69 15.74 -1.15 -11.61
N LYS A 70 15.55 -0.29 -12.62
CA LYS A 70 15.58 -0.71 -14.02
C LYS A 70 16.97 -1.05 -14.54
N GLU A 71 18.02 -0.49 -13.95
CA GLU A 71 19.41 -0.77 -14.35
C GLU A 71 19.86 -2.13 -13.80
N ALA A 72 19.56 -2.39 -12.53
CA ALA A 72 19.85 -3.68 -11.89
C ALA A 72 18.83 -4.78 -12.24
N ALA A 73 17.70 -4.41 -12.84
CA ALA A 73 16.55 -5.27 -13.11
C ALA A 73 16.07 -6.03 -11.85
N ALA A 74 16.11 -5.38 -10.70
CA ALA A 74 15.81 -5.97 -9.40
C ALA A 74 15.01 -5.01 -8.51
N PHE A 75 14.28 -5.57 -7.55
CA PHE A 75 13.66 -4.77 -6.49
C PHE A 75 14.69 -4.50 -5.39
N LEU A 76 14.70 -3.26 -4.91
CA LEU A 76 15.57 -2.81 -3.83
C LEU A 76 15.19 -3.46 -2.50
N ASP A 77 16.20 -3.70 -1.65
CA ASP A 77 15.95 -4.08 -0.26
C ASP A 77 15.33 -2.93 0.55
N LEU A 78 14.86 -3.24 1.75
CA LEU A 78 14.19 -2.27 2.62
C LEU A 78 15.09 -1.08 2.96
N GLN A 79 16.38 -1.32 3.24
CA GLN A 79 17.28 -0.25 3.65
C GLN A 79 17.48 0.77 2.53
N GLN A 80 17.69 0.31 1.30
CA GLN A 80 17.83 1.17 0.15
C GLN A 80 16.52 1.91 -0.17
N ARG A 81 15.36 1.26 -0.03
CA ARG A 81 14.04 1.91 -0.21
C ARG A 81 13.84 3.06 0.78
N LEU A 82 14.10 2.81 2.06
CA LEU A 82 13.99 3.83 3.10
C LEU A 82 14.95 4.99 2.87
N SER A 83 16.22 4.71 2.54
CA SER A 83 17.20 5.75 2.25
C SER A 83 16.87 6.56 0.99
N LEU A 84 16.31 5.92 -0.04
CA LEU A 84 15.90 6.61 -1.27
C LEU A 84 14.74 7.58 -1.05
N LEU A 85 13.86 7.31 -0.08
CA LEU A 85 12.68 8.11 0.23
C LEU A 85 12.82 8.98 1.48
N GLU A 86 14.01 9.01 2.07
CA GLU A 86 14.30 9.87 3.22
C GLU A 86 13.98 11.34 2.91
N ASP A 87 13.32 12.00 3.86
CA ASP A 87 12.84 13.39 3.80
C ASP A 87 11.85 13.72 2.68
N THR A 88 11.28 12.72 2.00
CA THR A 88 10.31 12.97 0.91
C THR A 88 8.86 13.11 1.37
N GLY A 89 8.56 12.72 2.61
CA GLY A 89 7.19 12.55 3.13
C GLY A 89 6.44 11.34 2.55
N ILE A 90 7.08 10.52 1.70
CA ILE A 90 6.47 9.30 1.17
C ILE A 90 6.65 8.18 2.20
N GLU A 91 5.54 7.73 2.76
CA GLU A 91 5.56 6.67 3.77
C GLU A 91 5.72 5.28 3.16
N THR A 92 6.43 4.40 3.86
CA THR A 92 6.46 2.96 3.55
C THR A 92 5.34 2.25 4.31
N VAL A 93 4.85 1.13 3.78
CA VAL A 93 3.90 0.27 4.51
C VAL A 93 4.45 -0.15 5.88
N PRO A 94 3.60 -0.28 6.93
CA PRO A 94 4.09 -0.61 8.27
C PRO A 94 4.94 -1.88 8.32
N ILE A 95 6.15 -1.75 8.88
CA ILE A 95 7.06 -2.88 9.11
C ILE A 95 6.72 -3.48 10.49
N ILE A 96 6.02 -4.61 10.47
CA ILE A 96 5.58 -5.29 11.70
C ILE A 96 6.63 -6.24 12.30
N TYR A 97 7.60 -6.70 11.49
CA TYR A 97 8.65 -7.63 11.93
C TYR A 97 9.84 -7.64 10.97
N ARG A 98 11.06 -7.79 11.51
CA ARG A 98 12.29 -8.04 10.76
C ARG A 98 13.06 -9.18 11.42
N GLY A 99 13.46 -10.17 10.63
CA GLY A 99 14.24 -11.31 11.10
C GLY A 99 13.78 -12.63 10.52
N ALA A 100 14.45 -13.71 10.92
CA ALA A 100 14.02 -15.06 10.57
C ALA A 100 12.68 -15.37 11.26
N ILE A 101 11.79 -16.07 10.56
CA ILE A 101 10.48 -16.46 11.09
C ILE A 101 10.06 -17.80 10.51
N ALA A 102 9.55 -18.68 11.36
CA ALA A 102 8.92 -19.91 10.90
C ALA A 102 7.51 -19.62 10.39
N ARG A 103 7.06 -20.36 9.38
CA ARG A 103 5.69 -20.22 8.85
C ARG A 103 4.62 -20.33 9.94
N ALA A 104 4.81 -21.24 10.91
CA ALA A 104 3.86 -21.46 12.00
C ALA A 104 3.68 -20.23 12.91
N ASP A 105 4.67 -19.34 12.96
CA ASP A 105 4.64 -18.14 13.78
C ASP A 105 3.96 -16.96 13.08
N LEU A 106 3.69 -17.04 11.78
CA LEU A 106 3.17 -15.89 11.03
C LEU A 106 1.78 -15.46 11.53
N GLU A 107 0.98 -16.38 12.08
CA GLU A 107 -0.38 -16.07 12.53
C GLU A 107 -0.39 -15.06 13.68
N ARG A 108 0.65 -15.06 14.52
CA ARG A 108 0.74 -14.14 15.68
C ARG A 108 0.86 -12.67 15.27
N PHE A 109 1.19 -12.41 14.01
CA PHE A 109 1.30 -11.06 13.46
C PHE A 109 0.01 -10.57 12.82
N ILE A 110 -0.99 -11.45 12.69
CA ILE A 110 -2.34 -11.05 12.32
C ILE A 110 -2.98 -10.41 13.54
N GLY A 111 -3.30 -9.13 13.42
CA GLY A 111 -3.91 -8.35 14.48
C GLY A 111 -4.61 -7.12 13.94
N PRO A 112 -5.03 -6.21 14.83
CA PRO A 112 -5.59 -4.93 14.44
C PRO A 112 -4.68 -4.17 13.47
N SER A 113 -5.25 -3.49 12.47
CA SER A 113 -4.47 -2.55 11.66
C SER A 113 -3.95 -1.39 12.51
N HIS A 114 -2.83 -0.80 12.10
CA HIS A 114 -2.28 0.41 12.72
C HIS A 114 -3.13 1.66 12.47
N PHE A 115 -4.10 1.61 11.55
CA PHE A 115 -4.83 2.79 11.04
C PHE A 115 -6.32 2.80 11.39
N ASP A 116 -6.68 2.24 12.55
CA ASP A 116 -8.05 2.18 13.05
C ASP A 116 -9.05 1.62 12.00
N SER A 117 -8.83 0.37 11.63
CA SER A 117 -9.59 -0.29 10.58
C SER A 117 -10.94 -0.83 11.05
N GLN A 118 -11.91 -0.83 10.14
CA GLN A 118 -13.18 -1.55 10.26
C GLN A 118 -13.35 -2.48 9.06
N PHE A 119 -13.57 -3.76 9.37
CA PHE A 119 -13.82 -4.82 8.40
C PHE A 119 -15.11 -5.55 8.74
N GLU A 120 -16.05 -5.56 7.81
CA GLU A 120 -17.29 -6.33 7.92
C GLU A 120 -16.99 -7.80 7.65
N ASN A 121 -16.80 -8.57 8.72
CA ASN A 121 -16.43 -9.98 8.65
C ASN A 121 -17.62 -10.82 8.15
N PRO A 122 -17.49 -11.46 6.96
CA PRO A 122 -18.59 -12.21 6.35
C PRO A 122 -18.89 -13.54 7.07
N THR A 123 -17.97 -14.01 7.92
CA THR A 123 -18.13 -15.27 8.66
C THR A 123 -18.83 -15.05 10.00
N THR A 124 -18.51 -13.95 10.69
CA THR A 124 -19.09 -13.65 12.02
C THR A 124 -20.26 -12.68 11.96
N ASN A 125 -20.47 -11.99 10.84
CA ASN A 125 -21.42 -10.89 10.67
C ASN A 125 -21.22 -9.76 11.70
N ARG A 126 -19.97 -9.54 12.12
CA ARG A 126 -19.56 -8.46 13.02
C ARG A 126 -18.50 -7.61 12.35
N ILE A 127 -18.36 -6.36 12.82
CA ILE A 127 -17.21 -5.54 12.48
C ILE A 127 -16.05 -5.99 13.36
N ASP A 128 -14.95 -6.39 12.74
CA ASP A 128 -13.66 -6.52 13.40
C ASP A 128 -12.70 -5.45 12.88
N ASN A 129 -11.50 -5.37 13.46
CA ASN A 129 -10.48 -4.41 13.10
C ASN A 129 -9.21 -5.08 12.56
N LEU A 130 -9.31 -6.33 12.11
CA LEU A 130 -8.14 -7.09 11.68
C LEU A 130 -7.65 -6.61 10.32
N MET A 131 -6.32 -6.59 10.16
CA MET A 131 -5.69 -6.34 8.86
C MET A 131 -6.09 -7.40 7.81
N GLU A 132 -5.91 -7.07 6.52
CA GLU A 132 -6.12 -8.03 5.42
C GLU A 132 -5.25 -9.28 5.55
N GLY A 133 -3.98 -9.07 5.90
CA GLY A 133 -2.97 -10.12 5.89
C GLY A 133 -1.55 -9.57 5.94
N LEU A 134 -0.59 -10.45 5.65
CA LEU A 134 0.83 -10.15 5.66
C LEU A 134 1.41 -10.19 4.26
N TYR A 135 2.27 -9.21 3.98
CA TYR A 135 3.18 -9.26 2.85
C TYR A 135 4.58 -9.60 3.37
N LEU A 136 5.19 -10.65 2.80
CA LEU A 136 6.48 -11.16 3.23
C LEU A 136 7.51 -10.95 2.14
N ARG A 137 8.74 -10.68 2.57
CA ARG A 137 9.90 -10.50 1.71
C ARG A 137 11.13 -11.14 2.31
N THR A 138 11.94 -11.76 1.46
CA THR A 138 13.33 -12.10 1.78
C THR A 138 14.25 -11.20 0.97
N GLU A 139 15.33 -10.75 1.60
CA GLU A 139 16.28 -9.80 1.01
C GLU A 139 17.69 -10.34 1.21
N SER A 140 18.56 -10.15 0.22
CA SER A 140 19.98 -10.51 0.30
C SER A 140 20.76 -9.67 -0.71
N SER A 141 21.98 -9.27 -0.35
CA SER A 141 22.89 -8.53 -1.23
C SER A 141 22.26 -7.28 -1.88
N GLY A 142 21.49 -6.50 -1.12
CA GLY A 142 20.86 -5.27 -1.62
C GLY A 142 19.56 -5.48 -2.41
N VAL A 143 19.08 -6.71 -2.58
CA VAL A 143 17.90 -6.96 -3.42
C VAL A 143 16.90 -7.90 -2.77
N VAL A 144 15.66 -7.79 -3.25
CA VAL A 144 14.61 -8.76 -2.93
C VAL A 144 14.88 -10.09 -3.62
N THR A 145 14.91 -11.17 -2.83
CA THR A 145 15.15 -12.54 -3.32
C THR A 145 13.89 -13.39 -3.35
N GLY A 146 12.86 -13.00 -2.61
CA GLY A 146 11.62 -13.77 -2.49
C GLY A 146 10.48 -12.92 -1.94
N ARG A 147 9.27 -13.24 -2.36
CA ARG A 147 8.05 -12.55 -1.93
C ARG A 147 6.93 -13.55 -1.72
N ALA A 148 6.13 -13.34 -0.70
CA ALA A 148 4.91 -14.09 -0.47
C ALA A 148 3.86 -13.18 0.14
N LYS A 149 2.61 -13.65 0.13
CA LYS A 149 1.54 -13.03 0.90
C LYS A 149 0.76 -14.09 1.63
N TRP A 150 0.29 -13.74 2.82
CA TRP A 150 -0.71 -14.50 3.52
C TRP A 150 -1.91 -13.60 3.77
N VAL A 151 -3.02 -13.88 3.08
CA VAL A 151 -4.28 -13.17 3.24
C VAL A 151 -5.22 -14.01 4.11
N ARG A 152 -5.92 -13.37 5.05
CA ARG A 152 -6.93 -14.03 5.89
C ARG A 152 -8.08 -14.60 5.05
N LEU A 153 -8.64 -15.71 5.50
CA LEU A 153 -9.74 -16.39 4.80
C LEU A 153 -10.98 -15.49 4.71
N GLU A 154 -11.33 -14.82 5.79
CA GLU A 154 -12.51 -13.96 5.89
C GLU A 154 -12.42 -12.78 4.92
N PHE A 155 -11.21 -12.24 4.71
CA PHE A 155 -10.98 -11.21 3.70
C PHE A 155 -11.18 -11.75 2.28
N VAL A 156 -10.61 -12.93 1.97
CA VAL A 156 -10.80 -13.58 0.67
C VAL A 156 -12.29 -13.84 0.39
N GLU A 157 -13.04 -14.30 1.39
CA GLU A 157 -14.49 -14.53 1.26
C GLU A 157 -15.26 -13.22 1.05
N LYS A 158 -14.92 -12.13 1.75
CA LYS A 158 -15.54 -10.82 1.52
C LYS A 158 -15.34 -10.35 0.08
N ILE A 159 -14.14 -10.51 -0.47
CA ILE A 159 -13.83 -10.13 -1.87
C ILE A 159 -14.69 -10.94 -2.86
N LYS A 160 -14.87 -12.24 -2.64
CA LYS A 160 -15.71 -13.09 -3.51
C LYS A 160 -17.18 -12.68 -3.50
N GLN A 161 -17.69 -12.19 -2.37
CA GLN A 161 -19.08 -11.76 -2.20
C GLN A 161 -19.32 -10.32 -2.68
N SER A 162 -18.26 -9.53 -2.84
CA SER A 162 -18.36 -8.12 -3.16
C SER A 162 -18.38 -7.89 -4.68
N THR A 163 -19.22 -6.95 -5.14
CA THR A 163 -19.05 -6.37 -6.47
C THR A 163 -17.70 -5.68 -6.57
N HIS A 164 -17.03 -5.77 -7.72
CA HIS A 164 -15.74 -5.10 -7.92
C HIS A 164 -15.88 -3.60 -7.59
N TRP A 165 -14.96 -3.08 -6.77
CA TRP A 165 -15.03 -1.72 -6.20
C TRP A 165 -15.21 -0.61 -7.25
N GLN A 166 -14.76 -0.84 -8.49
CA GLN A 166 -14.92 0.09 -9.62
C GLN A 166 -16.38 0.40 -9.99
N HIS A 167 -17.33 -0.41 -9.53
CA HIS A 167 -18.76 -0.24 -9.81
C HIS A 167 -19.56 0.25 -8.59
N GLN A 168 -18.89 0.53 -7.47
CA GLN A 168 -19.53 0.98 -6.25
C GLN A 168 -19.39 2.49 -6.08
N VAL A 169 -20.30 3.09 -5.29
CA VAL A 169 -20.11 4.47 -4.83
C VAL A 169 -18.83 4.51 -4.00
N MET A 170 -17.89 5.37 -4.40
CA MET A 170 -16.63 5.53 -3.70
C MET A 170 -16.87 6.09 -2.30
N VAL A 171 -16.42 5.34 -1.29
CA VAL A 171 -16.35 5.80 0.10
C VAL A 171 -14.89 6.12 0.39
N PRO A 172 -14.52 7.37 0.71
CA PRO A 172 -13.15 7.71 1.10
C PRO A 172 -12.77 7.08 2.44
N ASN A 173 -11.52 6.66 2.59
CA ASN A 173 -10.89 6.43 3.90
C ASN A 173 -10.54 7.77 4.55
N GLU A 174 -10.43 7.76 5.87
CA GLU A 174 -10.17 8.96 6.66
C GLU A 174 -8.69 9.01 7.09
N LEU A 175 -8.14 10.22 7.12
CA LEU A 175 -6.82 10.49 7.65
C LEU A 175 -6.92 10.72 9.16
N ALA A 176 -5.82 10.49 9.88
CA ALA A 176 -5.71 10.98 11.24
C ALA A 176 -5.75 12.51 11.29
N ASP A 177 -6.01 13.07 12.47
CA ASP A 177 -6.02 14.52 12.68
C ASP A 177 -4.68 15.15 12.26
N ASP A 178 -4.76 16.35 11.68
CA ASP A 178 -3.60 17.16 11.26
C ASP A 178 -2.68 16.56 10.19
N VAL A 179 -3.09 15.47 9.53
CA VAL A 179 -2.31 14.89 8.41
C VAL A 179 -2.36 15.79 7.17
N ASP A 180 -1.18 16.20 6.72
CA ASP A 180 -0.99 16.89 5.44
C ASP A 180 -0.40 15.93 4.39
N ILE A 181 -1.23 15.49 3.45
CA ILE A 181 -0.80 14.61 2.35
C ILE A 181 0.04 15.34 1.28
N TRP A 182 0.18 16.67 1.38
CA TRP A 182 0.89 17.49 0.40
C TRP A 182 2.34 17.79 0.80
N ALA A 183 2.63 17.81 2.11
CA ALA A 183 3.94 18.06 2.71
C ALA A 183 4.98 17.07 2.24
#